data_AF-A0A3D3K0Q8-F1
#
_entry.id   AF-A0A3D3K0Q8-F1
#
_cell.length_a   1.000
_cell.length_b   1.000
_cell.length_c   1.000
_cell.angle_alpha   90.00
_cell.angle_beta   90.00
_cell.angle_gamma   90.00
#
_symmetry.space_group_name_H-M   'P 1'
#
loop_
_entity.id
_entity.type
_entity.pdbx_description
1 polymer ?
#
loop_
_entity_poly.entity_id
_entity_poly.type
_entity_poly.pdbx_seq_one_letter_code
_entity_poly.pdbx_strand_id
1 'polypeptide(L)'
;VNADGVANLAEACTENNCTLIHISTDYVFDGETNISYSEDDFTNPQGVYGASKRKGEELALDLNPKTVVIRTSWLYSEFNKNFVKTMLNLFSIKDELGIVSDQFGQPTNANDLAEAVMKIIETEPKTYGIFHFSNYPETSWFGFASKIAELSNSKIKLNAITTEQFPTPAKRPKRSTMSLDKIEKEYGIEPKHWENS
;
A
#
# COMPACT_ATOMS: atom_id res chain seq x y z
N VAL A 1 1.31 15.93 10.65
CA VAL A 1 1.98 15.52 9.38
C VAL A 1 0.97 14.91 8.42
N ASN A 2 0.45 13.70 8.69
CA ASN A 2 -0.39 12.94 7.74
C ASN A 2 -1.72 13.60 7.34
N ALA A 3 -2.29 14.48 8.17
CA ALA A 3 -3.53 15.20 7.88
C ALA A 3 -3.25 16.67 7.56
N ASP A 4 -2.84 17.47 8.54
CA ASP A 4 -2.66 18.93 8.37
C ASP A 4 -1.60 19.28 7.31
N GLY A 5 -0.55 18.46 7.16
CA GLY A 5 0.44 18.67 6.11
C GLY A 5 -0.15 18.47 4.71
N VAL A 6 -1.12 17.57 4.57
CA VAL A 6 -1.84 17.34 3.30
C VAL A 6 -2.84 18.47 3.05
N ALA A 7 -3.52 18.96 4.08
CA ALA A 7 -4.41 20.11 3.99
C ALA A 7 -3.67 21.35 3.45
N ASN A 8 -2.49 21.66 4.03
CA ASN A 8 -1.67 22.77 3.56
C ASN A 8 -1.26 22.64 2.09
N LEU A 9 -0.92 21.42 1.63
CA LEU A 9 -0.60 21.17 0.22
C LEU A 9 -1.83 21.30 -0.68
N ALA A 10 -2.99 20.82 -0.23
CA ALA A 10 -4.24 20.92 -0.98
C ALA A 10 -4.67 22.38 -1.15
N GLU A 11 -4.62 23.19 -0.10
CA GLU A 11 -4.89 24.64 -0.17
C GLU A 11 -3.95 25.33 -1.16
N ALA A 12 -2.64 25.09 -1.05
CA ALA A 12 -1.66 25.67 -1.97
C ALA A 12 -1.89 25.22 -3.43
N CYS A 13 -2.25 23.96 -3.66
CA CYS A 13 -2.61 23.49 -5.00
C CYS A 13 -3.87 24.18 -5.54
N THR A 14 -4.91 24.37 -4.71
CA THR A 14 -6.13 25.09 -5.11
C THR A 14 -5.83 26.54 -5.47
N GLU A 15 -5.04 27.25 -4.66
CA GLU A 15 -4.64 28.64 -4.91
C GLU A 15 -3.86 28.80 -6.23
N ASN A 16 -3.09 27.77 -6.62
CA ASN A 16 -2.28 27.77 -7.83
C ASN A 16 -2.91 27.00 -8.99
N ASN A 17 -4.17 26.56 -8.86
CA ASN A 17 -4.88 25.77 -9.87
C ASN A 17 -4.12 24.50 -10.31
N CYS A 18 -3.43 23.85 -9.38
CA CYS A 18 -2.66 22.62 -9.59
C CYS A 18 -3.43 21.37 -9.16
N THR A 19 -3.14 20.25 -9.83
CA THR A 19 -3.57 18.93 -9.38
C THR A 19 -2.71 18.47 -8.20
N LEU A 20 -3.34 17.91 -7.17
CA LEU A 20 -2.64 17.23 -6.07
C LEU A 20 -2.69 15.72 -6.25
N ILE A 21 -1.53 15.06 -6.24
CA ILE A 21 -1.45 13.58 -6.13
C ILE A 21 -1.04 13.24 -4.71
N HIS A 22 -1.91 12.54 -3.98
CA HIS A 22 -1.68 12.17 -2.59
C HIS A 22 -1.57 10.65 -2.42
N ILE A 23 -0.40 10.16 -1.98
CA ILE A 23 -0.22 8.74 -1.67
C ILE A 23 -0.77 8.45 -0.28
N SER A 24 -1.71 7.50 -0.19
CA SER A 24 -2.33 7.02 1.04
C SER A 24 -2.03 5.52 1.28
N THR A 25 -2.87 4.81 2.01
CA THR A 25 -2.58 3.46 2.52
C THR A 25 -3.83 2.59 2.56
N ASP A 26 -3.63 1.29 2.41
CA ASP A 26 -4.58 0.23 2.71
C ASP A 26 -5.04 0.20 4.20
N TYR A 27 -4.28 0.82 5.12
CA TYR A 27 -4.59 0.85 6.55
C TYR A 27 -5.78 1.76 6.91
N VAL A 28 -6.43 2.37 5.91
CA VAL A 28 -7.74 3.02 6.08
C VAL A 28 -8.87 2.01 6.27
N PHE A 29 -8.66 0.74 5.91
CA PHE A 29 -9.61 -0.35 6.07
C PHE A 29 -9.37 -1.14 7.37
N ASP A 30 -10.41 -1.83 7.87
CA ASP A 30 -10.32 -2.65 9.09
C ASP A 30 -9.74 -4.05 8.86
N GLY A 31 -9.85 -4.54 7.63
CA GLY A 31 -9.45 -5.86 7.21
C GLY A 31 -10.39 -6.99 7.62
N GLU A 32 -11.65 -6.67 7.88
CA GLU A 32 -12.71 -7.62 8.26
C GLU A 32 -13.59 -7.99 7.04
N THR A 33 -12.95 -8.29 5.90
CA THR A 33 -13.63 -8.69 4.66
C THR A 33 -13.00 -9.93 4.02
N ASN A 34 -13.81 -10.67 3.28
CA ASN A 34 -13.38 -11.82 2.45
C ASN A 34 -13.26 -11.46 0.96
N ILE A 35 -13.63 -10.24 0.56
CA ILE A 35 -13.52 -9.73 -0.81
C ILE A 35 -12.58 -8.53 -0.85
N SER A 36 -11.95 -8.23 -1.98
CA SER A 36 -11.07 -7.06 -2.09
C SER A 36 -11.85 -5.76 -1.84
N TYR A 37 -11.24 -4.80 -1.14
CA TYR A 37 -11.85 -3.50 -0.90
C TYR A 37 -11.88 -2.67 -2.19
N SER A 38 -13.03 -2.12 -2.52
CA SER A 38 -13.17 -1.09 -3.55
C SER A 38 -12.87 0.31 -2.99
N GLU A 39 -12.68 1.29 -3.87
CA GLU A 39 -12.49 2.69 -3.45
C GLU A 39 -13.69 3.29 -2.72
N ASP A 40 -14.89 2.77 -2.98
CA ASP A 40 -16.15 3.25 -2.44
C ASP A 40 -16.56 2.53 -1.13
N ASP A 41 -15.84 1.48 -0.74
CA ASP A 41 -16.08 0.80 0.52
C ASP A 41 -15.79 1.72 1.72
N PHE A 42 -16.59 1.54 2.78
CA PHE A 42 -16.42 2.30 4.01
C PHE A 42 -15.06 2.04 4.65
N THR A 43 -14.37 3.13 5.01
CA THR A 43 -13.10 3.08 5.74
C THR A 43 -13.34 2.96 7.23
N ASN A 44 -12.55 2.13 7.91
CA ASN A 44 -12.63 1.90 9.36
C ASN A 44 -11.22 1.63 9.94
N PRO A 45 -10.33 2.64 9.95
CA PRO A 45 -8.93 2.44 10.34
C PRO A 45 -8.79 2.01 11.80
N GLN A 46 -8.05 0.93 12.04
CA GLN A 46 -7.89 0.34 13.37
C GLN A 46 -6.79 0.98 14.23
N GLY A 47 -6.04 1.93 13.67
CA GLY A 47 -4.90 2.54 14.36
C GLY A 47 -4.67 4.00 13.94
N VAL A 48 -3.89 4.71 14.77
CA VAL A 48 -3.60 6.15 14.60
C VAL A 48 -3.02 6.45 13.22
N TYR A 49 -2.14 5.58 12.70
CA TYR A 49 -1.57 5.74 11.36
C TYR A 49 -2.66 5.78 10.29
N GLY A 50 -3.51 4.74 10.20
CA GLY A 50 -4.62 4.68 9.25
C GLY A 50 -5.60 5.83 9.41
N ALA A 51 -5.98 6.17 10.64
CA ALA A 51 -6.90 7.27 10.94
C ALA A 51 -6.33 8.62 10.49
N SER A 52 -5.06 8.89 10.77
CA SER A 52 -4.40 10.13 10.35
C SER A 52 -4.23 10.23 8.83
N LYS A 53 -3.98 9.11 8.14
CA LYS A 53 -3.90 9.05 6.68
C LYS A 53 -5.27 9.27 6.05
N ARG A 54 -6.32 8.60 6.56
CA ARG A 54 -7.70 8.80 6.12
C ARG A 54 -8.13 10.26 6.26
N LYS A 55 -7.81 10.90 7.40
CA LYS A 55 -8.11 12.32 7.59
C LYS A 55 -7.41 13.22 6.57
N GLY A 56 -6.18 12.87 6.17
CA GLY A 56 -5.47 13.53 5.07
C GLY A 56 -6.16 13.38 3.72
N GLU A 57 -6.70 12.19 3.40
CA GLU A 57 -7.49 11.99 2.17
C GLU A 57 -8.72 12.90 2.12
N GLU A 58 -9.48 12.96 3.22
CA GLU A 58 -10.68 13.80 3.34
C GLU A 58 -10.34 15.27 3.11
N LEU A 59 -9.34 15.79 3.84
CA LEU A 59 -8.90 17.18 3.71
C LEU A 59 -8.39 17.49 2.29
N ALA A 60 -7.67 16.56 1.66
CA ALA A 60 -7.17 16.76 0.29
C ALA A 60 -8.31 16.95 -0.71
N LEU A 61 -9.33 16.09 -0.64
CA LEU A 61 -10.48 16.11 -1.53
C LEU A 61 -11.40 17.30 -1.27
N ASP A 62 -11.60 17.66 0.01
CA ASP A 62 -12.46 18.78 0.42
C ASP A 62 -11.85 20.13 0.01
N LEU A 63 -10.54 20.30 0.18
CA LEU A 63 -9.84 21.57 -0.06
C LEU A 63 -9.41 21.75 -1.53
N ASN A 64 -9.14 20.66 -2.24
CA ASN A 64 -8.82 20.68 -3.67
C ASN A 64 -9.60 19.62 -4.46
N PRO A 65 -10.66 20.01 -5.20
CA PRO A 65 -11.39 19.10 -6.08
C PRO A 65 -10.54 18.47 -7.19
N LYS A 66 -9.37 19.04 -7.52
CA LYS A 66 -8.40 18.48 -8.47
C LYS A 66 -7.40 17.54 -7.77
N THR A 67 -7.88 16.65 -6.93
CA THR A 67 -7.04 15.71 -6.17
C THR A 67 -7.19 14.29 -6.69
N VAL A 68 -6.07 13.58 -6.83
CA VAL A 68 -5.99 12.14 -7.03
C VAL A 68 -5.35 11.52 -5.79
N VAL A 69 -6.11 10.72 -5.06
CA VAL A 69 -5.59 9.92 -3.93
C VAL A 69 -5.28 8.53 -4.42
N ILE A 70 -4.06 8.04 -4.17
CA ILE A 70 -3.65 6.67 -4.50
C ILE A 70 -3.39 5.91 -3.20
N ARG A 71 -4.28 5.00 -2.82
CA ARG A 71 -4.03 4.07 -1.71
C ARG A 71 -3.13 2.95 -2.19
N THR A 72 -2.03 2.72 -1.46
CA THR A 72 -1.08 1.64 -1.76
C THR A 72 -0.85 0.76 -0.54
N SER A 73 -0.23 -0.41 -0.74
CA SER A 73 0.02 -1.39 0.30
C SER A 73 1.43 -1.96 0.22
N TRP A 74 2.02 -2.27 1.38
CA TRP A 74 3.26 -3.07 1.51
C TRP A 74 4.40 -2.58 0.60
N LEU A 75 4.58 -1.27 0.53
CA LEU A 75 5.54 -0.61 -0.35
C LEU A 75 6.98 -1.05 -0.04
N TYR A 76 7.73 -1.46 -1.08
CA TYR A 76 9.15 -1.77 -1.00
C TYR A 76 9.92 -1.14 -2.17
N SER A 77 11.24 -0.97 -1.98
CA SER A 77 12.12 -0.44 -3.03
C SER A 77 13.59 -0.77 -2.74
N GLU A 78 14.48 -0.42 -3.66
CA GLU A 78 15.92 -0.43 -3.44
C GLU A 78 16.39 0.68 -2.48
N PHE A 79 15.52 1.63 -2.11
CA PHE A 79 15.84 2.75 -1.23
C PHE A 79 15.32 2.52 0.20
N ASN A 80 15.97 3.15 1.18
CA ASN A 80 15.58 3.15 2.60
C ASN A 80 15.37 1.75 3.20
N LYS A 81 14.74 1.66 4.38
CA LYS A 81 14.39 0.38 5.04
C LYS A 81 12.99 -0.05 4.60
N ASN A 82 12.82 -1.32 4.28
CA ASN A 82 11.53 -1.95 3.95
C ASN A 82 11.55 -3.44 4.32
N PHE A 83 10.44 -4.13 4.10
CA PHE A 83 10.30 -5.55 4.44
C PHE A 83 11.34 -6.44 3.73
N VAL A 84 11.53 -6.26 2.41
CA VAL A 84 12.50 -7.04 1.62
C VAL A 84 13.90 -6.96 2.20
N LYS A 85 14.40 -5.74 2.45
CA LYS A 85 15.73 -5.54 3.05
C LYS A 85 15.84 -6.09 4.47
N THR A 86 14.76 -5.99 5.24
CA THR A 86 14.71 -6.57 6.59
C THR A 86 14.84 -8.10 6.52
N MET A 87 14.13 -8.74 5.59
CA MET A 87 14.22 -10.19 5.37
C MET A 87 15.62 -10.61 4.93
N LEU A 88 16.18 -9.96 3.90
CA LEU A 88 17.55 -10.24 3.43
C LEU A 88 18.60 -10.13 4.54
N ASN A 89 18.49 -9.11 5.40
CA ASN A 89 19.37 -8.98 6.55
C ASN A 89 19.15 -10.08 7.59
N LEU A 90 17.90 -10.43 7.91
CA LEU A 90 17.61 -11.50 8.87
C LEU A 90 18.08 -12.87 8.36
N PHE A 91 17.98 -13.12 7.05
CA PHE A 91 18.41 -14.35 6.40
C PHE A 91 19.91 -14.58 6.48
N SER A 92 20.72 -13.52 6.59
CA SER A 92 22.18 -13.66 6.73
C SER A 92 22.65 -13.90 8.16
N ILE A 93 21.78 -13.74 9.16
CA ILE A 93 22.15 -13.83 10.59
C ILE A 93 21.39 -14.89 11.39
N LYS A 94 20.36 -15.52 10.81
CA LYS A 94 19.52 -16.52 11.48
C LYS A 94 19.47 -17.80 10.64
N ASP A 95 19.33 -18.93 11.32
CA ASP A 95 19.08 -20.22 10.69
C ASP A 95 17.58 -20.49 10.48
N GLU A 96 16.73 -19.92 11.35
CA GLU A 96 15.28 -19.99 11.23
C GLU A 96 14.57 -18.69 11.64
N LEU A 97 13.38 -18.47 11.07
CA LEU A 97 12.58 -17.27 11.31
C LEU A 97 11.07 -17.58 11.23
N GLY A 98 10.32 -17.15 12.25
CA GLY A 98 8.86 -17.17 12.23
C GLY A 98 8.31 -15.95 11.48
N ILE A 99 7.44 -16.15 10.49
CA ILE A 99 6.77 -15.08 9.73
C ILE A 99 5.25 -15.28 9.74
N VAL A 100 4.54 -14.18 9.98
CA VAL A 100 3.07 -14.16 10.05
C VAL A 100 2.44 -14.65 8.74
N SER A 101 1.56 -15.64 8.81
CA SER A 101 0.93 -16.27 7.64
C SER A 101 -0.58 -16.02 7.53
N ASP A 102 -1.18 -15.39 8.52
CA ASP A 102 -2.63 -15.09 8.58
C ASP A 102 -2.96 -13.61 8.34
N GLN A 103 -1.98 -12.82 7.90
CA GLN A 103 -2.15 -11.44 7.40
C GLN A 103 -1.91 -11.40 5.89
N PHE A 104 -2.89 -10.87 5.17
CA PHE A 104 -2.94 -10.88 3.71
C PHE A 104 -2.98 -9.46 3.15
N GLY A 105 -2.28 -9.26 2.03
CA GLY A 105 -2.23 -7.99 1.31
C GLY A 105 -1.43 -8.13 0.03
N GLN A 106 -1.05 -7.00 -0.55
CA GLN A 106 -0.40 -6.94 -1.85
C GLN A 106 0.92 -6.16 -1.75
N PRO A 107 2.09 -6.81 -1.93
CA PRO A 107 3.38 -6.13 -2.06
C PRO A 107 3.32 -5.10 -3.18
N THR A 108 3.93 -3.93 -3.00
CA THR A 108 4.01 -2.93 -4.07
C THR A 108 5.44 -2.48 -4.27
N ASN A 109 5.98 -2.63 -5.47
CA ASN A 109 7.26 -2.01 -5.84
C ASN A 109 7.04 -0.50 -6.03
N ALA A 110 7.86 0.31 -5.37
CA ALA A 110 7.79 1.76 -5.50
C ALA A 110 8.06 2.26 -6.92
N ASN A 111 8.83 1.51 -7.73
CA ASN A 111 9.06 1.86 -9.14
C ASN A 111 7.77 1.73 -9.95
N ASP A 112 7.01 0.65 -9.76
CA ASP A 112 5.71 0.45 -10.41
C ASP A 112 4.68 1.51 -9.96
N LEU A 113 4.67 1.85 -8.67
CA LEU A 113 3.82 2.95 -8.18
C LEU A 113 4.23 4.30 -8.80
N ALA A 114 5.53 4.56 -8.95
CA ALA A 114 6.00 5.77 -9.61
C ALA A 114 5.61 5.82 -11.09
N GLU A 115 5.73 4.70 -11.82
CA GLU A 115 5.26 4.57 -13.21
C GLU A 115 3.75 4.88 -13.31
N ALA A 116 2.94 4.33 -12.40
CA ALA A 116 1.51 4.61 -12.33
C ALA A 116 1.21 6.11 -12.08
N VAL A 117 1.94 6.74 -11.14
CA VAL A 117 1.82 8.18 -10.86
C VAL A 117 2.17 9.01 -12.09
N MET A 118 3.26 8.69 -12.80
CA MET A 118 3.64 9.40 -14.02
C MET A 118 2.57 9.28 -15.10
N LYS A 119 1.99 8.09 -15.28
CA LYS A 119 0.89 7.88 -16.23
C LYS A 119 -0.36 8.69 -15.87
N ILE A 120 -0.71 8.80 -14.58
CA ILE A 120 -1.80 9.68 -14.10
C ILE A 120 -1.51 11.16 -14.42
N ILE A 121 -0.26 11.60 -14.25
CA ILE A 121 0.15 12.98 -14.56
C ILE A 121 -0.02 13.28 -16.05
N GLU A 122 0.35 12.34 -16.92
CA GLU A 122 0.31 12.51 -18.38
C GLU A 122 -1.10 12.36 -18.98
N THR A 123 -2.01 11.65 -18.32
CA THR A 123 -3.37 11.38 -18.83
C THR A 123 -4.23 12.65 -18.81
N GLU A 124 -4.97 12.89 -19.90
CA GLU A 124 -5.97 13.95 -20.03
C GLU A 124 -7.21 13.46 -20.80
N PRO A 125 -8.45 13.84 -20.41
CA PRO A 125 -8.76 14.58 -19.18
C PRO A 125 -8.52 13.74 -17.93
N LYS A 126 -8.10 14.37 -16.83
CA LYS A 126 -7.89 13.68 -15.54
C LYS A 126 -9.21 13.32 -14.85
N THR A 127 -9.29 12.08 -14.36
CA THR A 127 -10.34 11.63 -13.43
C THR A 127 -9.89 11.83 -11.98
N TYR A 128 -10.47 12.78 -11.26
CA TYR A 128 -10.14 13.02 -9.85
C TYR A 128 -10.85 12.05 -8.90
N GLY A 129 -10.30 11.90 -7.70
CA GLY A 129 -10.86 11.05 -6.65
C GLY A 129 -9.86 10.04 -6.10
N ILE A 130 -10.39 8.99 -5.50
CA ILE A 130 -9.60 7.93 -4.86
C ILE A 130 -9.43 6.77 -5.84
N PHE A 131 -8.23 6.20 -5.87
CA PHE A 131 -7.81 5.03 -6.63
C PHE A 131 -6.96 4.13 -5.73
N HIS A 132 -7.00 2.83 -5.97
CA HIS A 132 -6.07 1.87 -5.38
C HIS A 132 -4.98 1.51 -6.36
N PHE A 133 -3.75 1.35 -5.86
CA PHE A 133 -2.65 0.77 -6.63
C PHE A 133 -1.76 -0.08 -5.75
N SER A 134 -1.59 -1.33 -6.17
CA SER A 134 -0.59 -2.26 -5.69
C SER A 134 -0.21 -3.21 -6.81
N ASN A 135 0.82 -4.03 -6.63
CA ASN A 135 1.00 -5.18 -7.50
C ASN A 135 -0.03 -6.28 -7.14
N TYR A 136 -0.18 -7.30 -7.99
CA TYR A 136 -1.14 -8.40 -7.78
C TYR A 136 -0.43 -9.77 -7.84
N PRO A 137 -1.03 -10.88 -7.40
CA PRO A 137 -2.23 -10.99 -6.56
C PRO A 137 -1.92 -10.73 -5.08
N GLU A 138 -2.91 -11.01 -4.23
CA GLU A 138 -2.74 -11.11 -2.78
C GLU A 138 -1.72 -12.19 -2.39
N THR A 139 -0.97 -11.95 -1.32
CA THR A 139 -0.13 -12.93 -0.63
C THR A 139 -0.12 -12.66 0.88
N SER A 140 0.46 -13.56 1.67
CA SER A 140 0.74 -13.33 3.09
C SER A 140 2.17 -12.81 3.29
N TRP A 141 2.48 -12.27 4.47
CA TRP A 141 3.87 -11.92 4.79
C TRP A 141 4.79 -13.15 4.70
N PHE A 142 4.29 -14.33 5.07
CA PHE A 142 5.00 -15.60 4.91
C PHE A 142 5.23 -15.94 3.44
N GLY A 143 4.21 -15.79 2.59
CA GLY A 143 4.34 -15.99 1.15
C GLY A 143 5.36 -15.04 0.53
N PHE A 144 5.31 -13.76 0.89
CA PHE A 144 6.27 -12.76 0.42
C PHE A 144 7.70 -13.06 0.89
N ALA A 145 7.90 -13.38 2.17
CA ALA A 145 9.20 -13.76 2.72
C ALA A 145 9.76 -15.04 2.07
N SER A 146 8.90 -16.02 1.77
CA SER A 146 9.29 -17.26 1.10
C SER A 146 9.82 -16.98 -0.30
N LYS A 147 9.16 -16.10 -1.06
CA LYS A 147 9.65 -15.70 -2.39
C LYS A 147 10.95 -14.91 -2.32
N ILE A 148 11.12 -14.03 -1.32
CA ILE A 148 12.40 -13.33 -1.10
C ILE A 148 13.51 -14.34 -0.82
N ALA A 149 13.26 -15.38 -0.01
CA ALA A 149 14.23 -16.43 0.28
C ALA A 149 14.61 -17.21 -0.98
N GLU A 150 13.61 -17.57 -1.80
CA GLU A 150 13.80 -18.24 -3.10
C GLU A 150 14.69 -17.39 -4.03
N LEU A 151 14.32 -16.12 -4.27
CA LEU A 151 15.03 -15.23 -5.20
C LEU A 151 16.45 -14.88 -4.73
N SER A 152 16.68 -14.88 -3.41
CA SER A 152 18.01 -14.64 -2.82
C SER A 152 18.86 -15.90 -2.64
N ASN A 153 18.34 -17.08 -3.02
CA ASN A 153 18.96 -18.38 -2.76
C ASN A 153 19.32 -18.61 -1.28
N SER A 154 18.53 -18.04 -0.37
CA SER A 154 18.72 -18.20 1.06
C SER A 154 18.34 -19.61 1.52
N LYS A 155 19.11 -20.16 2.48
CA LYS A 155 18.83 -21.46 3.12
C LYS A 155 18.04 -21.33 4.42
N ILE A 156 17.56 -20.13 4.75
CA ILE A 156 16.77 -19.85 5.96
C ILE A 156 15.57 -20.80 6.05
N LYS A 157 15.32 -21.35 7.24
CA LYS A 157 14.10 -22.08 7.52
C LYS A 157 12.99 -21.12 7.95
N LEU A 158 11.99 -20.90 7.11
CA LEU A 158 10.82 -20.10 7.46
C LEU A 158 9.75 -20.95 8.11
N ASN A 159 9.21 -20.47 9.24
CA ASN A 159 8.09 -21.09 9.94
C ASN A 159 6.87 -20.17 9.87
N ALA A 160 5.73 -20.70 9.40
CA ALA A 160 4.47 -19.96 9.40
C ALA A 160 3.96 -19.83 10.85
N ILE A 161 3.69 -18.59 11.27
CA ILE A 161 3.12 -18.29 12.60
C ILE A 161 1.84 -17.46 12.45
N THR A 162 0.95 -17.53 13.43
CA THR A 162 -0.24 -16.68 13.49
C THR A 162 0.09 -15.30 14.05
N THR A 163 -0.79 -14.33 13.82
CA THR A 163 -0.69 -13.00 14.42
C THR A 163 -0.66 -13.07 15.96
N GLU A 164 -1.37 -14.03 16.56
CA GLU A 164 -1.37 -14.24 18.03
C GLU A 164 -0.01 -14.66 18.56
N GLN A 165 0.77 -15.41 17.77
CA GLN A 165 2.14 -15.82 18.11
C GLN A 165 3.16 -14.68 17.96
N PHE A 166 2.77 -13.55 17.36
CA PHE A 166 3.62 -12.38 17.14
C PHE A 166 2.92 -11.08 17.58
N PRO A 167 2.77 -10.85 18.91
CA PRO A 167 2.09 -9.67 19.41
C PRO A 167 2.87 -8.41 19.05
N THR A 168 2.22 -7.49 18.34
CA THR A 168 2.77 -6.16 18.04
C THR A 168 1.91 -5.07 18.69
N PRO A 169 2.49 -3.89 19.03
CA PRO A 169 1.73 -2.82 19.69
C PRO A 169 0.56 -2.27 18.87
N ALA A 170 0.61 -2.36 17.54
CA ALA A 170 -0.42 -1.87 16.65
C ALA A 170 -1.18 -3.04 16.01
N LYS A 171 -2.51 -3.01 16.13
CA LYS A 171 -3.38 -3.96 15.43
C LYS A 171 -3.23 -3.77 13.92
N ARG A 172 -2.83 -4.83 13.21
CA ARG A 172 -2.78 -4.84 11.75
C ARG A 172 -4.06 -5.46 11.20
N PRO A 173 -4.59 -4.96 10.08
CA PRO A 173 -5.72 -5.60 9.41
C PRO A 173 -5.33 -7.02 9.01
N LYS A 174 -6.26 -7.97 9.18
CA LYS A 174 -6.04 -9.36 8.80
C LYS A 174 -5.91 -9.50 7.27
N ARG A 175 -6.68 -8.70 6.53
CA ARG A 175 -6.67 -8.72 5.07
C ARG A 175 -6.91 -7.32 4.54
N SER A 176 -5.97 -6.74 3.81
CA SER A 176 -6.10 -5.37 3.29
C SER A 176 -6.01 -5.28 1.77
N THR A 177 -6.32 -6.38 1.09
CA THR A 177 -6.31 -6.48 -0.37
C THR A 177 -7.31 -5.53 -1.02
N MET A 178 -6.83 -4.84 -2.05
CA MET A 178 -7.50 -3.75 -2.76
C MET A 178 -7.92 -4.21 -4.16
N SER A 179 -9.10 -3.79 -4.61
CA SER A 179 -9.51 -3.91 -6.01
C SER A 179 -8.73 -2.90 -6.84
N LEU A 180 -8.28 -3.30 -8.03
CA LEU A 180 -7.46 -2.46 -8.92
C LEU A 180 -8.24 -2.04 -10.18
N ASP A 181 -9.50 -2.46 -10.28
CA ASP A 181 -10.35 -2.31 -11.47
C ASP A 181 -10.54 -0.83 -11.87
N LYS A 182 -10.62 0.07 -10.88
CA LYS A 182 -10.87 1.49 -11.15
C LYS A 182 -9.68 2.18 -11.79
N ILE A 183 -8.45 1.91 -11.33
CA ILE A 183 -7.25 2.52 -11.91
C ILE A 183 -6.95 1.93 -13.30
N GLU A 184 -7.25 0.65 -13.50
CA GLU A 184 -7.22 -0.01 -14.82
C GLU A 184 -8.20 0.65 -15.78
N LYS A 185 -9.45 0.84 -15.36
CA LYS A 185 -10.50 1.39 -16.20
C LYS A 185 -10.30 2.86 -16.54
N GLU A 186 -10.00 3.70 -15.53
CA GLU A 186 -9.99 5.16 -15.70
C GLU A 186 -8.66 5.67 -16.25
N TYR A 187 -7.55 4.99 -15.96
CA TYR A 187 -6.21 5.41 -16.39
C TYR A 187 -5.52 4.40 -17.33
N GLY A 188 -6.12 3.25 -17.61
CA GLY A 188 -5.47 2.20 -18.42
C GLY A 188 -4.20 1.66 -17.76
N ILE A 189 -4.04 1.80 -16.45
CA ILE A 189 -2.87 1.32 -15.72
C ILE A 189 -3.10 -0.14 -15.39
N GLU A 190 -2.35 -1.02 -16.03
CA GLU A 190 -2.34 -2.46 -15.75
C GLU A 190 -1.27 -2.73 -14.68
N PRO A 191 -1.65 -3.07 -13.43
CA PRO A 191 -0.70 -3.43 -12.40
C PRO A 191 0.10 -4.66 -12.83
N LYS A 192 1.32 -4.82 -12.31
CA LYS A 192 2.17 -6.00 -12.60
C LYS A 192 1.99 -7.07 -11.53
N HIS A 193 2.28 -8.32 -11.89
CA HIS A 193 2.36 -9.39 -10.91
C HIS A 193 3.53 -9.10 -9.94
N TRP A 194 3.34 -9.17 -8.62
CA TRP A 194 4.33 -8.71 -7.64
C TRP A 194 5.63 -9.51 -7.69
N GLU A 195 5.58 -10.79 -8.08
CA GLU A 195 6.79 -11.61 -8.29
C GLU A 195 7.65 -11.17 -9.49
N ASN A 196 7.09 -10.41 -10.43
CA ASN A 196 7.75 -9.95 -11.65
C ASN A 196 7.98 -8.42 -11.65
N SER A 197 7.80 -7.79 -10.49
CA SER A 197 7.81 -6.35 -10.26
C SER A 197 9.18 -5.86 -9.82
#